data_AF-A0A9P0LIK4-F1
#
_entry.id   AF-A0A9P0LIK4-F1
#
_cell.length_a   1.000
_cell.length_b   1.000
_cell.length_c   1.000
_cell.angle_alpha   90.00
_cell.angle_beta   90.00
_cell.angle_gamma   90.00
#
_symmetry.space_group_name_H-M   'P 1'
#
loop_
_entity.id
_entity.type
_entity.pdbx_description
1 polymer ?
#
loop_
_entity_poly.entity_id
_entity_poly.type
_entity_poly.pdbx_seq_one_letter_code
_entity_poly.pdbx_strand_id
1 'polypeptide(L)'
;MDIFFRHKYYCIAQVEEVSAENAYIVSFDIIAAIFKILTGLCEGLSCVGRVGSKVGKMDVPTYHDPLPTLEEIETMDSEERLKVFFKILKLDYSFKTHLSSFPYSWHLYILAIKYAIDRSKLSWPLIYALIVSKIILSCIDYRTGFIRSVATFMKKHAAKLSMPLENRDMAIDPKDVSDCLNQLSTMDAIHCMNSLLQYFQKDQKVASSSKFFDRRSVHSISEFQSILLHLKYLNNLLKQPFHDFSVSSCLNCTFVYNFTANLSKRTNIETYLDGLLCKAPTVLNTLHVIINSIKEFSCVTVENTNPPPKKRKKKKKSTSTVIPDEHSNNDSEGEPWVDSNNKFSLLKS
;
A
#
# COMPACT_ATOMS: atom_id res chain seq x y z
N MET A 1 -11.77 17.35 16.19
CA MET A 1 -12.47 17.85 17.39
C MET A 1 -11.90 17.26 18.68
N ASP A 2 -11.81 15.93 18.85
CA ASP A 2 -11.33 15.37 20.13
C ASP A 2 -9.86 15.68 20.48
N ILE A 3 -8.95 15.74 19.49
CA ILE A 3 -7.52 16.09 19.75
C ILE A 3 -7.41 17.50 20.35
N PHE A 4 -8.12 18.48 19.78
CA PHE A 4 -8.01 19.89 20.17
C PHE A 4 -8.61 20.18 21.56
N PHE A 5 -9.81 19.64 21.85
CA PHE A 5 -10.49 19.96 23.11
C PHE A 5 -10.20 18.99 24.26
N ARG A 6 -9.96 17.70 23.95
CA ARG A 6 -9.87 16.65 24.96
C ARG A 6 -8.47 16.09 25.11
N HIS A 7 -7.53 16.53 24.26
CA HIS A 7 -6.17 16.01 24.16
C HIS A 7 -6.16 14.48 24.10
N LYS A 8 -7.12 13.94 23.32
CA LYS A 8 -7.32 12.51 23.12
C LYS A 8 -7.44 12.23 21.64
N TYR A 9 -6.70 11.22 21.19
CA TYR A 9 -6.86 10.61 19.89
C TYR A 9 -7.48 9.22 20.04
N TYR A 10 -8.40 8.84 19.16
CA TYR A 10 -9.02 7.51 19.18
C TYR A 10 -8.56 6.74 17.95
N CYS A 11 -7.65 5.80 18.18
CA CYS A 11 -7.13 4.91 17.17
C CYS A 11 -8.29 4.02 16.65
N ILE A 12 -8.47 3.89 15.33
CA ILE A 12 -9.58 3.10 14.76
C ILE A 12 -9.28 1.62 15.03
N ALA A 13 -10.27 0.88 15.55
CA ALA A 13 -10.12 -0.55 15.77
C ALA A 13 -9.85 -1.27 14.44
N GLN A 14 -8.71 -1.96 14.37
CA GLN A 14 -8.30 -2.77 13.23
C GLN A 14 -7.89 -4.17 13.71
N VAL A 15 -7.93 -5.14 12.79
CA VAL A 15 -7.41 -6.48 13.08
C VAL A 15 -5.89 -6.39 13.11
N GLU A 16 -5.31 -6.62 14.28
CA GLU A 16 -3.86 -6.47 14.49
C GLU A 16 -3.26 -7.71 15.16
N GLU A 17 -1.94 -7.85 15.07
CA GLU A 17 -1.20 -8.84 15.85
C GLU A 17 -1.15 -8.43 17.32
N VAL A 18 -1.73 -9.24 18.20
CA VAL A 18 -1.91 -8.91 19.63
C VAL A 18 -0.57 -8.82 20.35
N SER A 19 0.42 -9.61 19.92
CA SER A 19 1.77 -9.58 20.48
C SER A 19 2.61 -8.41 20.00
N ALA A 20 2.19 -7.72 18.93
CA ALA A 20 2.87 -6.53 18.43
C ALA A 20 2.37 -5.28 19.14
N GLU A 21 3.16 -4.22 19.06
CA GLU A 21 2.75 -2.86 19.43
C GLU A 21 1.54 -2.40 18.63
N ASN A 22 0.84 -1.35 19.07
CA ASN A 22 -0.32 -0.84 18.33
C ASN A 22 0.10 -0.29 16.96
N ALA A 23 -0.65 -0.59 15.90
CA ALA A 23 -0.29 -0.19 14.53
C ALA A 23 -0.19 1.34 14.34
N TYR A 24 -0.81 2.13 15.22
CA TYR A 24 -0.74 3.59 15.18
C TYR A 24 0.55 4.16 15.77
N ILE A 25 1.32 3.37 16.54
CA ILE A 25 2.58 3.83 17.16
C ILE A 25 3.55 4.34 16.09
N VAL A 26 3.58 3.70 14.92
CA VAL A 26 4.40 4.15 13.79
C VAL A 26 4.10 5.61 13.37
N SER A 27 2.88 6.09 13.59
CA SER A 27 2.42 7.43 13.21
C SER A 27 2.47 8.45 14.35
N PHE A 28 2.96 8.07 15.54
CA PHE A 28 2.94 8.93 16.72
C PHE A 28 3.69 10.25 16.52
N ASP A 29 4.82 10.26 15.79
CA ASP A 29 5.55 11.49 15.50
C ASP A 29 4.67 12.49 14.70
N ILE A 30 3.91 11.98 13.72
CA ILE A 30 3.00 12.79 12.90
C ILE A 30 1.82 13.29 13.74
N ILE A 31 1.24 12.41 14.57
CA ILE A 31 0.12 12.74 15.46
C ILE A 31 0.53 13.80 16.49
N ALA A 32 1.71 13.66 17.09
CA ALA A 32 2.26 14.60 18.04
C ALA A 32 2.51 15.97 17.41
N ALA A 33 3.07 16.01 16.19
CA ALA A 33 3.25 17.24 15.44
C ALA A 33 1.91 17.93 15.11
N ILE A 34 0.92 17.17 14.67
CA ILE A 34 -0.44 17.67 14.42
C ILE A 34 -1.02 18.29 15.70
N PHE A 35 -0.90 17.60 16.84
CA PHE A 35 -1.39 18.11 18.12
C PHE A 35 -0.69 19.41 18.54
N LYS A 36 0.63 19.48 18.38
CA LYS A 36 1.41 20.68 18.68
C LYS A 36 0.99 21.87 17.81
N ILE A 37 0.83 21.67 16.51
CA ILE A 37 0.34 22.74 15.61
C ILE A 37 -1.05 23.21 16.04
N LEU A 38 -1.95 22.27 16.36
CA LEU A 38 -3.32 22.58 16.72
C LEU A 38 -3.45 23.31 18.06
N THR A 39 -2.62 22.99 19.05
CA THR A 39 -2.82 23.45 20.44
C THR A 39 -1.71 24.33 21.00
N GLY A 40 -0.55 24.38 20.34
CA GLY A 40 0.68 24.96 20.89
C GLY A 40 1.34 24.13 22.00
N LEU A 41 0.67 23.07 22.48
CA LEU A 41 1.16 22.23 23.56
C LEU A 41 2.09 21.15 23.03
N CYS A 42 3.15 20.84 23.77
CA CYS A 42 4.10 19.79 23.38
C CYS A 42 3.72 18.41 23.97
N GLU A 43 2.93 18.38 25.05
CA GLU A 43 2.62 17.18 25.82
C GLU A 43 1.14 17.11 26.24
N GLY A 44 0.74 15.97 26.80
CA GLY A 44 -0.62 15.76 27.34
C GLY A 44 -1.60 15.13 26.35
N LEU A 45 -1.15 14.73 25.15
CA LEU A 45 -1.94 13.94 24.23
C LEU A 45 -1.90 12.45 24.58
N SER A 46 -3.07 11.83 24.69
CA SER A 46 -3.21 10.37 24.85
C SER A 46 -3.89 9.75 23.63
N CYS A 47 -3.39 8.64 23.07
CA CYS A 47 -4.20 7.79 22.18
C CYS A 47 -4.96 6.74 23.00
N VAL A 48 -6.22 6.55 22.68
CA VAL A 48 -7.01 5.38 23.09
C VAL A 48 -6.97 4.37 21.96
N GLY A 49 -6.41 3.20 22.22
CA GLY A 49 -6.21 2.14 21.23
C GLY A 49 -5.93 0.80 21.90
N ARG A 50 -5.41 -0.16 21.14
CA ARG A 50 -5.05 -1.48 21.68
C ARG A 50 -3.77 -1.39 22.51
N VAL A 51 -3.83 -1.86 23.75
CA VAL A 51 -2.69 -2.07 24.66
C VAL A 51 -2.68 -3.56 25.05
N GLY A 52 -1.77 -4.32 24.44
CA GLY A 52 -1.80 -5.78 24.51
C GLY A 52 -3.08 -6.35 23.89
N SER A 53 -3.89 -7.04 24.69
CA SER A 53 -5.17 -7.65 24.27
C SER A 53 -6.42 -6.82 24.59
N LYS A 54 -6.27 -5.64 25.21
CA LYS A 54 -7.39 -4.79 25.64
C LYS A 54 -7.33 -3.42 24.98
N VAL A 55 -8.43 -2.69 25.05
CA VAL A 55 -8.44 -1.26 24.75
C VAL A 55 -7.93 -0.51 25.99
N GLY A 56 -6.99 0.41 25.78
CA GLY A 56 -6.36 1.19 26.83
C GLY A 56 -5.89 2.55 26.32
N LYS A 57 -5.30 3.34 27.23
CA LYS A 57 -4.65 4.60 26.91
C LYS A 57 -3.15 4.38 26.70
N MET A 58 -2.60 5.11 25.75
CA MET A 58 -1.17 5.19 25.45
C MET A 58 -0.81 6.67 25.40
N ASP A 59 0.29 7.04 26.04
CA ASP A 59 0.79 8.41 25.95
C ASP A 59 1.47 8.60 24.59
N VAL A 60 1.10 9.68 23.90
CA VAL A 60 1.79 10.05 22.66
C VAL A 60 3.07 10.79 23.03
N PRO A 61 4.23 10.42 22.47
CA PRO A 61 5.50 11.09 22.73
C PRO A 61 5.43 12.60 22.48
N THR A 62 6.11 13.35 23.33
CA THR A 62 6.25 14.80 23.22
C THR A 62 6.98 15.19 21.93
N TYR A 63 6.45 16.18 21.20
CA TYR A 63 7.11 16.72 20.00
C TYR A 63 7.90 17.99 20.35
N HIS A 64 9.23 17.86 20.46
CA HIS A 64 10.06 18.95 20.97
C HIS A 64 10.40 20.03 19.92
N ASP A 65 10.57 19.66 18.65
CA ASP A 65 11.04 20.63 17.64
C ASP A 65 10.03 21.76 17.44
N PRO A 66 10.50 23.00 17.19
CA PRO A 66 9.60 24.13 16.96
C PRO A 66 8.77 23.88 15.69
N LEU A 67 7.46 24.10 15.79
CA LEU A 67 6.50 24.02 14.69
C LEU A 67 5.69 25.32 14.67
N PRO A 68 5.22 25.74 13.49
CA PRO A 68 4.34 26.90 13.41
C PRO A 68 3.00 26.61 14.07
N THR A 69 2.40 27.65 14.60
CA THR A 69 1.00 27.71 15.03
C THR A 69 0.06 27.68 13.83
N LEU A 70 -1.23 27.43 14.07
CA LEU A 70 -2.26 27.54 13.03
C LEU A 70 -2.27 28.91 12.34
N GLU A 71 -2.16 30.00 13.12
CA GLU A 71 -2.16 31.37 12.61
C GLU A 71 -0.96 31.63 11.70
N GLU A 72 0.24 31.19 12.10
CA GLU A 72 1.45 31.31 11.28
C GLU A 72 1.31 30.56 9.95
N ILE A 73 0.78 29.32 9.97
CA ILE A 73 0.53 28.51 8.75
C ILE A 73 -0.36 29.26 7.75
N GLU A 74 -1.29 30.10 8.24
CA GLU A 74 -2.18 30.82 7.34
C GLU A 74 -1.46 31.80 6.42
N THR A 75 -0.40 32.41 6.94
CA THR A 75 0.42 33.43 6.27
C THR A 75 1.62 32.86 5.53
N MET A 76 2.06 31.66 5.88
CA MET A 76 3.17 30.97 5.21
C MET A 76 2.90 30.72 3.74
N ASP A 77 3.96 30.76 2.93
CA ASP A 77 3.88 30.36 1.52
C ASP A 77 3.90 28.83 1.33
N SER A 78 3.69 28.38 0.10
CA SER A 78 3.64 26.95 -0.23
C SER A 78 4.98 26.22 0.03
N GLU A 79 6.11 26.90 -0.14
CA GLU A 79 7.45 26.33 0.02
C GLU A 79 7.81 26.17 1.50
N GLU A 80 7.43 27.13 2.34
CA GLU A 80 7.58 27.06 3.79
C GLU A 80 6.73 25.93 4.39
N ARG A 81 5.47 25.80 3.96
CA ARG A 81 4.57 24.70 4.36
C ARG A 81 5.15 23.34 3.98
N LEU A 82 5.75 23.25 2.80
CA LEU A 82 6.43 22.04 2.33
C LEU A 82 7.64 21.70 3.21
N LYS A 83 8.47 22.68 3.57
CA LYS A 83 9.60 22.47 4.50
C LYS A 83 9.15 21.98 5.87
N VAL A 84 8.05 22.52 6.40
CA VAL A 84 7.45 22.03 7.67
C VAL A 84 6.98 20.60 7.53
N PHE A 85 6.34 20.24 6.41
CA PHE A 85 5.93 18.87 6.13
C PHE A 85 7.11 17.90 6.16
N PHE A 86 8.19 18.19 5.44
CA PHE A 86 9.41 17.37 5.42
C PHE A 86 10.08 17.28 6.80
N LYS A 87 10.13 18.39 7.54
CA LYS A 87 10.67 18.44 8.90
C LYS A 87 9.93 17.48 9.84
N ILE A 88 8.59 17.45 9.79
CA ILE A 88 7.76 16.57 10.62
C ILE A 88 8.02 15.09 10.29
N LEU A 89 8.26 14.77 9.03
CA LEU A 89 8.61 13.42 8.61
C LEU A 89 10.06 13.04 8.88
N LYS A 90 10.88 13.99 9.37
CA LYS A 90 12.33 13.82 9.55
C LYS A 90 13.02 13.40 8.25
N LEU A 91 12.52 13.91 7.13
CA LEU A 91 13.06 13.67 5.81
C LEU A 91 13.85 14.88 5.33
N ASP A 92 14.99 14.62 4.68
CA ASP A 92 15.79 15.68 4.07
C ASP A 92 14.98 16.37 2.96
N TYR A 93 15.07 17.70 2.89
CA TYR A 93 14.32 18.49 1.93
C TYR A 93 14.68 18.16 0.47
N SER A 94 15.91 17.67 0.23
CA SER A 94 16.34 17.17 -1.08
C SER A 94 15.50 16.00 -1.58
N PHE A 95 14.77 15.27 -0.72
CA PHE A 95 13.87 14.20 -1.16
C PHE A 95 12.76 14.71 -2.11
N LYS A 96 12.48 16.02 -2.12
CA LYS A 96 11.61 16.66 -3.13
C LYS A 96 12.08 16.37 -4.56
N THR A 97 13.38 16.25 -4.82
CA THR A 97 13.90 15.91 -6.15
C THR A 97 13.54 14.48 -6.53
N HIS A 98 13.59 13.52 -5.61
CA HIS A 98 13.11 12.17 -5.86
C HIS A 98 11.61 12.11 -6.11
N LEU A 99 10.80 12.96 -5.46
CA LEU A 99 9.37 13.03 -5.75
C LEU A 99 9.08 13.57 -7.15
N SER A 100 9.97 14.39 -7.74
CA SER A 100 9.74 14.97 -9.06
C SER A 100 9.69 13.93 -10.19
N SER A 101 10.26 12.74 -9.98
CA SER A 101 10.13 11.61 -10.91
C SER A 101 8.83 10.83 -10.76
N PHE A 102 7.90 11.27 -9.91
CA PHE A 102 6.57 10.66 -9.74
C PHE A 102 5.47 11.68 -10.04
N PRO A 103 4.29 11.22 -10.50
CA PRO A 103 3.14 12.10 -10.64
C PRO A 103 2.78 12.80 -9.32
N TYR A 104 2.39 14.06 -9.37
CA TYR A 104 2.01 14.84 -8.17
C TYR A 104 0.95 14.15 -7.31
N SER A 105 0.00 13.43 -7.94
CA SER A 105 -1.05 12.67 -7.23
C SER A 105 -0.53 11.43 -6.48
N TRP A 106 0.74 11.06 -6.65
CA TRP A 106 1.41 9.95 -5.97
C TRP A 106 2.34 10.42 -4.86
N HIS A 107 2.66 11.72 -4.76
CA HIS A 107 3.68 12.22 -3.83
C HIS A 107 3.42 11.82 -2.39
N LEU A 108 2.19 11.99 -1.89
CA LEU A 108 1.83 11.56 -0.53
C LEU A 108 1.91 10.04 -0.33
N TYR A 109 1.64 9.26 -1.37
CA TYR A 109 1.74 7.80 -1.32
C TYR A 109 3.21 7.34 -1.26
N ILE A 110 4.08 7.96 -2.05
CA ILE A 110 5.52 7.69 -2.04
C ILE A 110 6.16 8.15 -0.72
N LEU A 111 5.74 9.30 -0.19
CA LEU A 111 6.14 9.76 1.15
C LEU A 111 5.70 8.78 2.24
N ALA A 112 4.49 8.21 2.14
CA ALA A 112 4.04 7.17 3.06
C ALA A 112 4.93 5.92 3.01
N ILE A 113 5.33 5.48 1.81
CA ILE A 113 6.23 4.34 1.63
C ILE A 113 7.60 4.65 2.22
N LYS A 114 8.19 5.82 1.90
CA LYS A 114 9.49 6.23 2.44
C LYS A 114 9.47 6.26 3.96
N TYR A 115 8.47 6.93 4.55
CA TYR A 115 8.32 7.03 5.99
C TYR A 115 8.15 5.64 6.65
N ALA A 116 7.36 4.75 6.03
CA ALA A 116 7.17 3.40 6.53
C ALA A 116 8.43 2.53 6.45
N ILE A 117 9.23 2.67 5.38
CA ILE A 117 10.53 2.00 5.26
C ILE A 117 11.46 2.42 6.40
N ASP A 118 11.52 3.72 6.71
CA ASP A 118 12.37 4.26 7.76
C ASP A 118 11.90 3.87 9.18
N ARG A 119 10.58 3.67 9.37
CA ARG A 119 9.97 3.54 10.71
C ARG A 119 9.49 2.14 11.08
N SER A 120 8.79 1.43 10.19
CA SER A 120 8.15 0.13 10.48
C SER A 120 8.76 -1.06 9.74
N LYS A 121 9.88 -0.86 9.01
CA LYS A 121 10.58 -1.93 8.26
C LYS A 121 9.61 -2.73 7.37
N LEU A 122 8.89 -2.04 6.49
CA LEU A 122 8.05 -2.72 5.51
C LEU A 122 8.85 -3.77 4.72
N SER A 123 8.31 -4.97 4.63
CA SER A 123 8.92 -6.02 3.80
C SER A 123 8.80 -5.67 2.31
N TRP A 124 9.80 -6.04 1.51
CA TRP A 124 9.73 -5.88 0.05
C TRP A 124 8.46 -6.51 -0.57
N PRO A 125 8.04 -7.74 -0.23
CA PRO A 125 6.75 -8.29 -0.67
C PRO A 125 5.55 -7.35 -0.47
N LEU A 126 5.53 -6.60 0.63
CA LEU A 126 4.48 -5.62 0.91
C LEU A 126 4.66 -4.36 0.05
N ILE A 127 5.87 -3.84 -0.10
CA ILE A 127 6.16 -2.68 -0.97
C ILE A 127 5.74 -2.97 -2.42
N TYR A 128 6.13 -4.11 -2.98
CA TYR A 128 5.72 -4.51 -4.34
C TYR A 128 4.19 -4.60 -4.45
N ALA A 129 3.51 -5.18 -3.45
CA ALA A 129 2.05 -5.28 -3.48
C ALA A 129 1.35 -3.92 -3.38
N LEU A 130 1.88 -3.00 -2.57
CA LEU A 130 1.41 -1.62 -2.47
C LEU A 130 1.56 -0.88 -3.80
N ILE A 131 2.70 -1.02 -4.47
CA ILE A 131 2.93 -0.38 -5.78
C ILE A 131 2.04 -0.98 -6.86
N VAL A 132 1.95 -2.30 -6.96
CA VAL A 132 1.08 -2.96 -7.94
C VAL A 132 -0.39 -2.59 -7.68
N SER A 133 -0.83 -2.55 -6.42
CA SER A 133 -2.18 -2.06 -6.06
C SER A 133 -2.40 -0.63 -6.55
N LYS A 134 -1.43 0.27 -6.35
CA LYS A 134 -1.53 1.67 -6.76
C LYS A 134 -1.60 1.82 -8.29
N ILE A 135 -0.76 1.09 -9.04
CA ILE A 135 -0.82 1.04 -10.51
C ILE A 135 -2.19 0.55 -10.97
N ILE A 136 -2.72 -0.52 -10.36
CA ILE A 136 -4.02 -1.06 -10.75
C ILE A 136 -5.12 -0.02 -10.56
N LEU A 137 -5.23 0.53 -9.35
CA LEU A 137 -6.34 1.41 -8.98
C LEU A 137 -6.28 2.77 -9.68
N SER A 138 -5.08 3.29 -9.94
CA SER A 138 -4.91 4.62 -10.54
C SER A 138 -4.80 4.59 -12.07
N CYS A 139 -4.41 3.47 -12.68
CA CYS A 139 -4.11 3.42 -14.12
C CYS A 139 -4.85 2.30 -14.86
N ILE A 140 -4.79 1.07 -14.35
CA ILE A 140 -5.36 -0.09 -15.07
C ILE A 140 -6.89 -0.09 -14.99
N ASP A 141 -7.47 0.26 -13.86
CA ASP A 141 -8.93 0.34 -13.70
C ASP A 141 -9.56 1.37 -14.64
N TYR A 142 -8.88 2.50 -14.87
CA TYR A 142 -9.34 3.52 -15.80
C TYR A 142 -9.42 2.97 -17.25
N ARG A 143 -8.52 2.05 -17.61
CA ARG A 143 -8.43 1.45 -18.97
C ARG A 143 -9.31 0.20 -19.14
N THR A 144 -9.46 -0.60 -18.09
CA THR A 144 -10.17 -1.89 -18.14
C THR A 144 -11.62 -1.80 -17.65
N GLY A 145 -11.93 -0.75 -16.88
CA GLY A 145 -13.12 -0.60 -16.05
C GLY A 145 -12.92 -1.23 -14.67
N PHE A 146 -13.68 -0.75 -13.68
CA PHE A 146 -13.68 -1.32 -12.33
C PHE A 146 -14.40 -2.68 -12.32
N ILE A 147 -13.67 -3.75 -12.64
CA ILE A 147 -14.18 -5.12 -12.72
C ILE A 147 -13.35 -6.02 -11.80
N ARG A 148 -14.03 -6.74 -10.89
CA ARG A 148 -13.40 -7.62 -9.90
C ARG A 148 -13.87 -9.08 -9.97
N SER A 149 -14.88 -9.37 -10.77
CA SER A 149 -15.34 -10.73 -11.08
C SER A 149 -14.59 -11.26 -12.29
N VAL A 150 -14.04 -12.48 -12.18
CA VAL A 150 -13.38 -13.19 -13.28
C VAL A 150 -14.36 -13.42 -14.42
N ALA A 151 -15.58 -13.88 -14.12
CA ALA A 151 -16.61 -14.12 -15.13
C ALA A 151 -16.95 -12.84 -15.91
N THR A 152 -17.20 -11.72 -15.21
CA THR A 152 -17.50 -10.43 -15.84
C THR A 152 -16.33 -9.91 -16.66
N PHE A 153 -15.10 -10.09 -16.16
CA PHE A 153 -13.89 -9.68 -16.86
C PHE A 153 -13.69 -10.46 -18.15
N MET A 154 -13.81 -11.80 -18.09
CA MET A 154 -13.67 -12.68 -19.26
C MET A 154 -14.77 -12.40 -20.28
N LYS A 155 -16.03 -12.22 -19.85
CA LYS A 155 -17.12 -11.84 -20.75
C LYS A 155 -16.82 -10.56 -21.53
N LYS A 156 -16.17 -9.57 -20.91
CA LYS A 156 -15.87 -8.28 -21.53
C LYS A 156 -14.61 -8.32 -22.41
N HIS A 157 -13.58 -9.05 -22.01
CA HIS A 157 -12.23 -8.93 -22.60
C HIS A 157 -11.68 -10.22 -23.23
N ALA A 158 -12.41 -11.35 -23.22
CA ALA A 158 -11.93 -12.63 -23.78
C ALA A 158 -11.46 -12.51 -25.24
N ALA A 159 -12.20 -11.80 -26.08
CA ALA A 159 -11.82 -11.60 -27.49
C ALA A 159 -10.48 -10.88 -27.65
N LYS A 160 -10.16 -9.93 -26.75
CA LYS A 160 -8.88 -9.21 -26.74
C LYS A 160 -7.75 -10.10 -26.22
N LEU A 161 -8.03 -10.93 -25.22
CA LEU A 161 -7.05 -11.86 -24.65
C LEU A 161 -6.62 -12.96 -25.65
N SER A 162 -7.46 -13.29 -26.63
CA SER A 162 -7.16 -14.27 -27.69
C SER A 162 -6.40 -13.71 -28.89
N MET A 163 -6.24 -12.38 -28.99
CA MET A 163 -5.48 -11.80 -30.11
C MET A 163 -3.98 -12.14 -29.97
N PRO A 164 -3.28 -12.44 -31.08
CA PRO A 164 -1.84 -12.61 -31.06
C PRO A 164 -1.17 -11.38 -30.44
N LEU A 165 -0.21 -11.61 -29.56
CA LEU A 165 0.71 -10.57 -29.13
C LEU A 165 1.58 -10.24 -30.34
N GLU A 166 1.18 -9.24 -31.13
CA GLU A 166 2.05 -8.68 -32.17
C GLU A 166 3.39 -8.31 -31.53
N ASN A 167 4.49 -8.44 -32.28
CA ASN A 167 5.82 -8.01 -31.85
C ASN A 167 5.77 -6.50 -31.56
N ARG A 168 5.46 -6.15 -30.31
CA ARG A 168 5.41 -4.76 -29.88
C ARG A 168 6.84 -4.33 -29.66
N ASP A 169 7.31 -3.44 -30.52
CA ASP A 169 8.54 -2.69 -30.28
C ASP A 169 8.44 -2.08 -28.88
N MET A 170 9.37 -2.46 -28.00
CA MET A 170 9.48 -1.86 -26.68
C MET A 170 9.76 -0.38 -26.85
N ALA A 171 8.83 0.46 -26.37
CA ALA A 171 9.02 1.90 -26.33
C ALA A 171 10.28 2.26 -25.51
N ILE A 172 10.94 3.31 -25.97
CA ILE A 172 12.14 3.98 -25.47
C ILE A 172 12.20 3.98 -23.93
N ASP A 173 13.38 3.67 -23.38
CA ASP A 173 13.72 3.70 -21.95
C ASP A 173 13.26 5.00 -21.30
N PRO A 174 12.10 5.03 -20.60
CA PRO A 174 11.54 6.25 -20.06
C PRO A 174 12.36 6.66 -18.84
N LYS A 175 12.81 7.92 -18.80
CA LYS A 175 13.59 8.45 -17.68
C LYS A 175 12.74 8.73 -16.43
N ASP A 176 11.41 8.81 -16.57
CA ASP A 176 10.47 9.24 -15.52
C ASP A 176 9.30 8.24 -15.37
N VAL A 177 8.83 8.02 -14.13
CA VAL A 177 7.66 7.18 -13.83
C VAL A 177 6.39 7.74 -14.46
N SER A 178 6.26 9.07 -14.52
CA SER A 178 5.10 9.74 -15.09
C SER A 178 4.90 9.37 -16.56
N ASP A 179 5.98 9.34 -17.32
CA ASP A 179 5.97 8.93 -18.73
C ASP A 179 5.59 7.45 -18.87
N CYS A 180 6.17 6.58 -18.03
CA CYS A 180 5.83 5.16 -18.00
C CYS A 180 4.32 4.94 -17.80
N LEU A 181 3.73 5.62 -16.81
CA LEU A 181 2.31 5.48 -16.47
C LEU A 181 1.39 5.97 -17.59
N ASN A 182 1.78 7.05 -18.29
CA ASN A 182 1.01 7.59 -19.42
C ASN A 182 1.05 6.68 -20.65
N GLN A 183 2.17 5.99 -20.86
CA GLN A 183 2.39 5.09 -22.00
C GLN A 183 1.80 3.68 -21.83
N LEU A 184 1.17 3.37 -20.69
CA LEU A 184 0.55 2.07 -20.45
C LEU A 184 -0.47 1.72 -21.53
N SER A 185 -0.24 0.62 -22.25
CA SER A 185 -1.17 0.20 -23.30
C SER A 185 -2.44 -0.40 -22.70
N THR A 186 -3.58 -0.17 -23.35
CA THR A 186 -4.86 -0.77 -22.92
C THR A 186 -4.80 -2.30 -22.96
N MET A 187 -4.09 -2.88 -23.91
CA MET A 187 -3.92 -4.33 -24.01
C MET A 187 -3.08 -4.89 -22.87
N ASP A 188 -1.97 -4.23 -22.50
CA ASP A 188 -1.16 -4.66 -21.36
C ASP A 188 -1.92 -4.49 -20.05
N ALA A 189 -2.73 -3.43 -19.92
CA ALA A 189 -3.62 -3.25 -18.78
C ALA A 189 -4.61 -4.42 -18.65
N ILE A 190 -5.19 -4.89 -19.77
CA ILE A 190 -6.08 -6.06 -19.79
C ILE A 190 -5.33 -7.34 -19.40
N HIS A 191 -4.15 -7.60 -19.97
CA HIS A 191 -3.36 -8.79 -19.64
C HIS A 191 -2.88 -8.78 -18.19
N CYS A 192 -2.42 -7.63 -17.69
CA CYS A 192 -2.03 -7.45 -16.30
C CYS A 192 -3.21 -7.74 -15.36
N MET A 193 -4.37 -7.11 -15.60
CA MET A 193 -5.56 -7.35 -14.80
C MET A 193 -5.95 -8.83 -14.82
N ASN A 194 -5.91 -9.50 -15.98
CA ASN A 194 -6.20 -10.94 -16.08
C ASN A 194 -5.30 -11.79 -15.17
N SER A 195 -3.99 -11.50 -15.13
CA SER A 195 -3.04 -12.20 -14.25
C SER A 195 -3.26 -11.93 -12.76
N LEU A 196 -3.81 -10.77 -12.41
CA LEU A 196 -3.88 -10.27 -11.04
C LEU A 196 -5.29 -10.33 -10.41
N LEU A 197 -6.32 -10.59 -11.21
CA LEU A 197 -7.72 -10.50 -10.78
C LEU A 197 -8.05 -11.40 -9.59
N GLN A 198 -7.47 -12.60 -9.56
CA GLN A 198 -7.67 -13.57 -8.47
C GLN A 198 -7.27 -13.04 -7.08
N TYR A 199 -6.33 -12.09 -7.01
CA TYR A 199 -5.88 -11.53 -5.73
C TYR A 199 -6.87 -10.53 -5.13
N PHE A 200 -7.86 -10.05 -5.89
CA PHE A 200 -8.93 -9.20 -5.35
C PHE A 200 -10.00 -9.97 -4.57
N GLN A 201 -10.02 -11.29 -4.68
CA GLN A 201 -11.01 -12.14 -4.01
C GLN A 201 -10.48 -12.62 -2.66
N LYS A 202 -11.37 -12.79 -1.69
CA LYS A 202 -11.00 -13.36 -0.39
C LYS A 202 -10.56 -14.81 -0.59
N ASP A 203 -9.37 -15.17 -0.11
CA ASP A 203 -8.91 -16.56 -0.15
C ASP A 203 -9.88 -17.47 0.64
N GLN A 204 -10.46 -18.46 -0.04
CA GLN A 204 -11.42 -19.39 0.57
C GLN A 204 -10.79 -20.19 1.74
N LYS A 205 -9.48 -20.44 1.71
CA LYS A 205 -8.76 -21.09 2.81
C LYS A 205 -8.75 -20.21 4.06
N VAL A 206 -8.58 -18.90 3.89
CA VAL A 206 -8.65 -17.92 4.98
C VAL A 206 -10.10 -17.75 5.46
N ALA A 207 -11.07 -17.79 4.54
CA ALA A 207 -12.48 -17.71 4.88
C ALA A 207 -12.96 -18.93 5.70
N SER A 208 -12.42 -20.11 5.42
CA SER A 208 -12.79 -21.35 6.10
C SER A 208 -12.11 -21.55 7.45
N SER A 209 -10.95 -20.92 7.70
CA SER A 209 -10.26 -21.05 8.98
C SER A 209 -9.38 -19.84 9.31
N SER A 210 -9.59 -19.30 10.52
CA SER A 210 -8.78 -18.22 11.08
C SER A 210 -7.31 -18.59 11.28
N LYS A 211 -6.95 -19.89 11.24
CA LYS A 211 -5.56 -20.35 11.34
C LYS A 211 -4.70 -19.98 10.13
N PHE A 212 -5.31 -19.75 8.97
CA PHE A 212 -4.60 -19.32 7.76
C PHE A 212 -4.52 -17.80 7.61
N PHE A 213 -5.14 -17.06 8.53
CA PHE A 213 -5.11 -15.61 8.53
C PHE A 213 -3.79 -15.13 9.15
N ASP A 214 -2.95 -14.50 8.34
CA ASP A 214 -1.68 -13.94 8.78
C ASP A 214 -1.89 -12.55 9.39
N ARG A 215 -2.03 -12.55 10.71
CA ARG A 215 -2.20 -11.31 11.50
C ARG A 215 -1.01 -10.37 11.38
N ARG A 216 0.21 -10.87 11.15
CA ARG A 216 1.40 -10.03 11.02
C ARG A 216 1.35 -9.23 9.73
N SER A 217 1.00 -9.88 8.61
CA SER A 217 0.81 -9.18 7.34
C SER A 217 -0.29 -8.11 7.43
N VAL A 218 -1.42 -8.41 8.08
CA VAL A 218 -2.49 -7.43 8.28
C VAL A 218 -2.08 -6.29 9.23
N HIS A 219 -1.28 -6.60 10.24
CA HIS A 219 -0.72 -5.59 11.13
C HIS A 219 0.16 -4.58 10.37
N SER A 220 1.09 -5.05 9.53
CA SER A 220 1.92 -4.15 8.71
C SER A 220 1.13 -3.35 7.67
N ILE A 221 0.05 -3.92 7.13
CA ILE A 221 -0.88 -3.16 6.28
C ILE A 221 -1.59 -2.07 7.10
N SER A 222 -1.97 -2.36 8.35
CA SER A 222 -2.62 -1.41 9.25
C SER A 222 -1.67 -0.27 9.66
N GLU A 223 -0.40 -0.57 9.90
CA GLU A 223 0.65 0.44 10.11
C GLU A 223 0.74 1.39 8.90
N PHE A 224 0.81 0.84 7.68
CA PHE A 224 0.84 1.65 6.46
C PHE A 224 -0.44 2.49 6.28
N GLN A 225 -1.61 1.93 6.56
CA GLN A 225 -2.88 2.68 6.54
C GLN A 225 -2.89 3.83 7.55
N SER A 226 -2.35 3.60 8.75
CA SER A 226 -2.18 4.65 9.76
C SER A 226 -1.30 5.76 9.20
N ILE A 227 -0.13 5.44 8.66
CA ILE A 227 0.78 6.46 8.09
C ILE A 227 0.06 7.27 7.01
N LEU A 228 -0.57 6.59 6.05
CA LEU A 228 -1.26 7.23 4.93
C LEU A 228 -2.37 8.18 5.43
N LEU A 229 -3.14 7.76 6.43
CA LEU A 229 -4.20 8.57 7.04
C LEU A 229 -3.65 9.83 7.72
N HIS A 230 -2.60 9.69 8.54
CA HIS A 230 -2.06 10.84 9.29
C HIS A 230 -1.27 11.78 8.39
N LEU A 231 -0.64 11.29 7.32
CA LEU A 231 -0.06 12.15 6.28
C LEU A 231 -1.14 12.97 5.57
N LYS A 232 -2.30 12.38 5.28
CA LYS A 232 -3.44 13.14 4.73
C LYS A 232 -3.91 14.22 5.70
N TYR A 233 -4.02 13.92 7.00
CA TYR A 233 -4.39 14.92 8.00
C TYR A 233 -3.35 16.04 8.12
N LEU A 234 -2.07 15.69 8.14
CA LEU A 234 -0.98 16.67 8.15
C LEU A 234 -1.00 17.55 6.90
N ASN A 235 -1.22 16.96 5.72
CA ASN A 235 -1.31 17.69 4.46
C ASN A 235 -2.45 18.71 4.50
N ASN A 236 -3.62 18.30 4.98
CA ASN A 236 -4.77 19.21 5.12
C ASN A 236 -4.52 20.31 6.15
N LEU A 237 -3.88 19.99 7.29
CA LEU A 237 -3.53 20.94 8.32
C LEU A 237 -2.58 22.03 7.80
N LEU A 238 -1.63 21.66 6.95
CA LEU A 238 -0.64 22.56 6.34
C LEU A 238 -1.16 23.25 5.07
N LYS A 239 -2.49 23.33 4.85
CA LYS A 239 -3.12 23.91 3.65
C LYS A 239 -2.66 23.27 2.33
N GLN A 240 -2.54 21.95 2.34
CA GLN A 240 -2.29 21.08 1.18
C GLN A 240 -1.02 21.42 0.37
N PRO A 241 0.18 21.34 0.98
CA PRO A 241 1.43 21.50 0.23
C PRO A 241 1.63 20.41 -0.84
N PHE A 242 0.94 19.27 -0.71
CA PHE A 242 0.83 18.25 -1.74
C PHE A 242 -0.62 18.06 -2.22
N HIS A 243 -0.78 17.52 -3.42
CA HIS A 243 -2.08 17.15 -3.96
C HIS A 243 -2.77 16.10 -3.07
N ASP A 244 -4.03 16.33 -2.71
CA ASP A 244 -4.79 15.37 -1.90
C ASP A 244 -5.03 14.06 -2.68
N PHE A 245 -5.28 12.97 -1.97
CA PHE A 245 -5.62 11.69 -2.57
C PHE A 245 -6.83 11.06 -1.91
N SER A 246 -7.56 10.24 -2.67
CA SER A 246 -8.57 9.37 -2.11
C SER A 246 -7.92 8.05 -1.67
N VAL A 247 -8.19 7.59 -0.44
CA VAL A 247 -7.64 6.31 0.01
C VAL A 247 -8.15 5.16 -0.87
N SER A 248 -9.39 5.25 -1.35
CA SER A 248 -9.99 4.25 -2.23
C SER A 248 -9.33 4.16 -3.61
N SER A 249 -8.62 5.22 -4.04
CA SER A 249 -7.84 5.21 -5.29
C SER A 249 -6.37 4.77 -5.10
N CYS A 250 -5.96 4.50 -3.86
CA CYS A 250 -4.58 4.14 -3.52
C CYS A 250 -4.43 2.71 -3.00
N LEU A 251 -5.41 2.19 -2.27
CA LEU A 251 -5.24 0.94 -1.52
C LEU A 251 -6.44 0.00 -1.62
N ASN A 252 -6.17 -1.26 -1.98
CA ASN A 252 -7.11 -2.37 -1.79
C ASN A 252 -6.48 -3.41 -0.84
N CYS A 253 -6.92 -3.45 0.41
CA CYS A 253 -6.30 -4.29 1.44
C CYS A 253 -6.40 -5.79 1.14
N THR A 254 -7.48 -6.25 0.52
CA THR A 254 -7.63 -7.65 0.11
C THR A 254 -6.57 -8.03 -0.92
N PHE A 255 -6.42 -7.21 -1.96
CA PHE A 255 -5.39 -7.39 -2.98
C PHE A 255 -4.00 -7.36 -2.37
N VAL A 256 -3.68 -6.33 -1.59
CA VAL A 256 -2.37 -6.17 -0.99
C VAL A 256 -2.04 -7.36 -0.10
N TYR A 257 -2.95 -7.78 0.79
CA TYR A 257 -2.75 -8.95 1.64
C TYR A 257 -2.48 -10.23 0.83
N ASN A 258 -3.36 -10.55 -0.12
CA ASN A 258 -3.24 -11.78 -0.90
C ASN A 258 -1.97 -11.80 -1.76
N PHE A 259 -1.65 -10.67 -2.38
CA PHE A 259 -0.49 -10.56 -3.26
C PHE A 259 0.81 -10.54 -2.46
N THR A 260 0.88 -9.84 -1.32
CA THR A 260 2.01 -9.95 -0.38
C THR A 260 2.22 -11.39 0.07
N ALA A 261 1.17 -12.11 0.46
CA ALA A 261 1.28 -13.51 0.85
C ALA A 261 1.76 -14.43 -0.29
N ASN A 262 1.46 -14.09 -1.54
CA ASN A 262 2.00 -14.77 -2.72
C ASN A 262 3.50 -14.47 -2.92
N LEU A 263 3.87 -13.19 -2.89
CA LEU A 263 5.24 -12.72 -3.11
C LEU A 263 6.20 -13.20 -2.03
N SER A 264 5.77 -13.27 -0.76
CA SER A 264 6.58 -13.79 0.35
C SER A 264 6.99 -15.26 0.22
N LYS A 265 6.33 -16.02 -0.67
CA LYS A 265 6.70 -17.42 -0.97
C LYS A 265 7.78 -17.54 -2.06
N ARG A 266 8.15 -16.43 -2.70
CA ARG A 266 9.07 -16.41 -3.83
C ARG A 266 10.50 -16.15 -3.37
N THR A 267 11.45 -16.87 -3.93
CA THR A 267 12.88 -16.66 -3.65
C THR A 267 13.37 -15.35 -4.26
N ASN A 268 12.94 -15.04 -5.49
CA ASN A 268 13.19 -13.79 -6.19
C ASN A 268 11.86 -13.23 -6.68
N ILE A 269 11.49 -12.04 -6.18
CA ILE A 269 10.21 -11.38 -6.48
C ILE A 269 10.20 -10.86 -7.94
N GLU A 270 11.31 -10.29 -8.40
CA GLU A 270 11.42 -9.70 -9.74
C GLU A 270 11.26 -10.76 -10.83
N THR A 271 12.02 -11.86 -10.75
CA THR A 271 11.90 -12.96 -11.72
C THR A 271 10.49 -13.56 -11.74
N TYR A 272 9.81 -13.59 -10.58
CA TYR A 272 8.42 -14.04 -10.54
C TYR A 272 7.48 -13.05 -11.24
N LEU A 273 7.68 -11.75 -11.04
CA LEU A 273 6.89 -10.70 -11.69
C LEU A 273 7.12 -10.65 -13.19
N ASP A 274 8.36 -10.88 -13.65
CA ASP A 274 8.70 -11.03 -15.07
C ASP A 274 7.86 -12.11 -15.73
N GLY A 275 7.77 -13.28 -15.08
CA GLY A 275 6.93 -14.38 -15.55
C GLY A 275 5.43 -14.06 -15.49
N LEU A 276 4.97 -13.46 -14.39
CA LEU A 276 3.56 -13.16 -14.15
C LEU A 276 3.00 -12.09 -15.12
N LEU A 277 3.83 -11.11 -15.48
CA LEU A 277 3.48 -9.94 -16.29
C LEU A 277 4.14 -9.95 -17.67
N CYS A 278 4.72 -11.06 -18.12
CA CYS A 278 5.35 -11.18 -19.44
C CYS A 278 4.44 -10.77 -20.61
N LYS A 279 3.11 -10.93 -20.48
CA LYS A 279 2.11 -10.52 -21.48
C LYS A 279 1.68 -9.05 -21.36
N ALA A 280 2.27 -8.30 -20.44
CA ALA A 280 1.99 -6.90 -20.15
C ALA A 280 3.29 -6.07 -20.01
N PRO A 281 4.15 -6.04 -21.05
CA PRO A 281 5.49 -5.47 -20.97
C PRO A 281 5.55 -4.01 -20.55
N THR A 282 4.62 -3.14 -20.99
CA THR A 282 4.61 -1.73 -20.56
C THR A 282 4.31 -1.59 -19.06
N VAL A 283 3.44 -2.44 -18.52
CA VAL A 283 3.14 -2.49 -17.08
C VAL A 283 4.33 -3.02 -16.29
N LEU A 284 4.97 -4.08 -16.78
CA LEU A 284 6.17 -4.65 -16.16
C LEU A 284 7.32 -3.63 -16.11
N ASN A 285 7.58 -2.95 -17.24
CA ASN A 285 8.60 -1.90 -17.29
C ASN A 285 8.29 -0.76 -16.31
N THR A 286 7.04 -0.29 -16.29
CA THR A 286 6.59 0.75 -15.34
C THR A 286 6.82 0.33 -13.89
N LEU A 287 6.50 -0.93 -13.56
CA LEU A 287 6.73 -1.47 -12.22
C LEU A 287 8.23 -1.50 -11.87
N HIS A 288 9.09 -1.91 -12.80
CA HIS A 288 10.53 -1.91 -12.59
C HIS A 288 11.09 -0.50 -12.34
N VAL A 289 10.70 0.48 -13.16
CA VAL A 289 11.14 1.88 -12.99
C VAL A 289 10.74 2.39 -11.60
N ILE A 290 9.47 2.22 -11.20
CA ILE A 290 8.98 2.65 -9.89
C ILE A 290 9.76 1.98 -8.75
N ILE A 291 9.93 0.67 -8.82
CA ILE A 291 10.60 -0.10 -7.76
C ILE A 291 12.07 0.28 -7.66
N ASN A 292 12.75 0.51 -8.79
CA ASN A 292 14.13 0.96 -8.80
C ASN A 292 14.27 2.35 -8.19
N SER A 293 13.39 3.30 -8.53
CA SER A 293 13.34 4.61 -7.87
C SER A 293 13.10 4.50 -6.36
N ILE A 294 12.30 3.54 -5.89
CA ILE A 294 12.09 3.31 -4.45
C ILE A 294 13.34 2.72 -3.79
N LYS A 295 14.03 1.79 -4.45
CA LYS A 295 15.28 1.21 -3.95
C LYS A 295 16.37 2.26 -3.79
N GLU A 296 16.47 3.23 -4.69
CA GLU A 296 17.49 4.30 -4.63
C GLU A 296 17.45 5.09 -3.31
N PHE A 297 16.26 5.37 -2.79
CA PHE A 297 16.11 6.08 -1.52
C PHE A 297 15.90 5.18 -0.30
N SER A 298 15.83 3.86 -0.51
CA SER A 298 15.78 2.89 0.56
C SER A 298 17.21 2.63 1.02
N CYS A 299 17.65 3.19 2.14
CA CYS A 299 18.98 2.93 2.71
C CYS A 299 19.22 1.45 3.12
N VAL A 300 18.29 0.55 2.81
CA VAL A 300 18.35 -0.86 3.16
C VAL A 300 18.94 -1.63 1.99
N THR A 301 20.23 -1.97 2.10
CA THR A 301 20.86 -3.06 1.35
C THR A 301 20.23 -4.38 1.78
N VAL A 302 19.04 -4.71 1.26
CA VAL A 302 18.45 -6.05 1.43
C VAL A 302 18.63 -6.80 0.14
N GLU A 303 19.39 -7.89 0.21
CA GLU A 303 19.32 -8.95 -0.79
C GLU A 303 17.86 -9.38 -0.92
N ASN A 304 17.26 -9.26 -2.11
CA ASN A 304 15.88 -9.66 -2.44
C ASN A 304 15.65 -11.19 -2.34
N THR A 305 16.43 -11.89 -1.54
CA THR A 305 16.45 -13.33 -1.37
C THR A 305 15.71 -13.70 -0.09
N ASN A 306 14.46 -14.13 -0.24
CA ASN A 306 13.84 -14.89 0.84
C ASN A 306 14.65 -16.18 1.04
N PRO A 307 14.96 -16.59 2.29
CA PRO A 307 15.66 -17.84 2.52
C PRO A 307 14.86 -18.98 1.88
N PRO A 308 15.53 -19.91 1.17
CA PRO A 308 14.84 -20.95 0.42
C PRO A 308 13.90 -21.73 1.36
N PRO A 309 12.68 -22.06 0.91
CA PRO A 309 11.73 -22.76 1.75
C PRO A 309 12.36 -24.07 2.23
N LYS A 310 12.45 -24.24 3.56
CA LYS A 310 12.99 -25.46 4.18
C LYS A 310 12.23 -26.66 3.63
N LYS A 311 12.90 -27.47 2.79
CA LYS A 311 12.33 -28.72 2.25
C LYS A 311 11.92 -29.60 3.43
N ARG A 312 10.61 -29.68 3.71
CA ARG A 312 10.07 -30.72 4.59
C ARG A 312 10.48 -32.06 4.00
N LYS A 313 11.31 -32.83 4.71
CA LYS A 313 11.64 -34.22 4.35
C LYS A 313 10.34 -35.01 4.24
N LYS A 314 9.84 -35.20 3.01
CA LYS A 314 8.70 -36.09 2.74
C LYS A 314 9.13 -37.51 3.13
N LYS A 315 8.51 -38.07 4.17
CA LYS A 315 8.53 -39.52 4.40
C LYS A 315 7.94 -40.18 3.15
N LYS A 316 8.77 -40.95 2.45
CA LYS A 316 8.46 -41.64 1.21
C LYS A 316 7.34 -42.66 1.48
N LYS A 317 6.10 -42.35 1.07
CA LYS A 317 5.04 -43.35 0.93
C LYS A 317 4.71 -43.42 -0.57
N SER A 318 5.07 -44.55 -1.16
CA SER A 318 4.93 -44.85 -2.58
C SER A 318 3.48 -45.20 -2.90
N THR A 319 2.77 -44.36 -3.65
CA THR A 319 1.73 -44.80 -4.59
C THR A 319 1.52 -43.70 -5.64
N SER A 320 1.57 -44.08 -6.92
CA SER A 320 1.35 -43.22 -8.08
C SER A 320 -0.13 -42.99 -8.32
N THR A 321 -0.56 -41.74 -8.51
CA THR A 321 -1.53 -41.34 -9.55
C THR A 321 -1.72 -39.83 -9.57
N VAL A 322 -1.66 -39.27 -10.78
CA VAL A 322 -2.32 -38.06 -11.33
C VAL A 322 -2.24 -36.76 -10.52
N ILE A 323 -1.55 -35.78 -11.11
CA ILE A 323 -1.57 -34.37 -10.71
C ILE A 323 -3.00 -33.84 -10.86
N PRO A 324 -3.70 -33.43 -9.79
CA PRO A 324 -4.91 -32.65 -9.92
C PRO A 324 -4.52 -31.19 -10.11
N ASP A 325 -4.99 -30.62 -11.20
CA ASP A 325 -5.10 -29.19 -11.44
C ASP A 325 -5.83 -28.56 -10.24
N GLU A 326 -5.15 -27.73 -9.44
CA GLU A 326 -5.77 -26.94 -8.37
C GLU A 326 -6.49 -25.73 -8.98
N HIS A 327 -7.50 -25.99 -9.82
CA HIS A 327 -8.47 -25.01 -10.27
C HIS A 327 -9.88 -25.48 -9.94
N SER A 328 -10.22 -25.48 -8.64
CA SER A 328 -11.63 -25.47 -8.25
C SER A 328 -12.16 -24.03 -8.31
N ASN A 329 -12.59 -23.60 -9.49
CA ASN A 329 -13.50 -22.47 -9.62
C ASN A 329 -14.85 -22.90 -9.04
N ASN A 330 -15.04 -22.65 -7.75
CA ASN A 330 -16.35 -22.69 -7.13
C ASN A 330 -16.78 -21.23 -6.95
N ASP A 331 -17.33 -20.67 -8.03
CA ASP A 331 -17.94 -19.35 -8.06
C ASP A 331 -19.26 -19.41 -7.28
N SER A 332 -19.18 -19.11 -5.98
CA SER A 332 -20.36 -18.69 -5.23
C SER A 332 -20.58 -17.22 -5.57
N GLU A 333 -21.68 -16.91 -6.27
CA GLU A 333 -22.22 -15.56 -6.44
C GLU A 333 -22.61 -14.98 -5.07
N GLY A 334 -21.63 -14.55 -4.30
CA GLY A 334 -21.83 -13.72 -3.12
C GLY A 334 -21.79 -12.26 -3.55
N GLU A 335 -22.76 -11.47 -3.07
CA GLU A 335 -22.65 -10.02 -3.13
C GLU A 335 -21.27 -9.57 -2.62
N PRO A 336 -20.67 -8.51 -3.21
CA PRO A 336 -19.40 -7.98 -2.75
C PRO A 336 -19.54 -7.59 -1.27
N TRP A 337 -18.94 -8.39 -0.39
CA TRP A 337 -18.95 -8.14 1.05
C TRP A 337 -18.27 -6.79 1.34
N VAL A 338 -19.04 -5.85 1.91
CA VAL A 338 -18.56 -4.55 2.37
C VAL A 338 -18.40 -4.60 3.87
N ASP A 339 -17.18 -4.36 4.37
CA ASP A 339 -16.95 -4.20 5.80
C ASP A 339 -17.49 -2.85 6.26
N SER A 340 -18.67 -2.85 6.89
CA SER A 340 -19.32 -1.64 7.40
C SER A 340 -18.54 -0.93 8.50
N ASN A 341 -17.57 -1.60 9.14
CA ASN A 341 -16.74 -1.02 10.21
C ASN A 341 -15.40 -0.50 9.67
N ASN A 342 -15.04 -0.82 8.43
CA ASN A 342 -13.86 -0.29 7.79
C ASN A 342 -14.17 1.07 7.16
N LYS A 343 -13.63 2.14 7.76
CA LYS A 343 -13.79 3.51 7.24
C LYS A 343 -13.23 3.68 5.81
N PHE A 344 -12.31 2.81 5.38
CA PHE A 344 -11.80 2.78 4.02
C PHE A 344 -12.72 2.05 3.03
N SER A 345 -13.65 1.23 3.52
CA SER A 345 -14.70 0.58 2.72
C SER A 345 -15.91 1.48 2.49
N LEU A 346 -16.07 2.53 3.31
CA LEU A 346 -17.18 3.49 3.25
C LEU A 346 -16.93 4.68 2.28
N LEU A 347 -15.74 4.80 1.69
CA LEU A 347 -15.38 5.91 0.79
C LEU A 347 -15.80 5.69 -0.68
N LYS A 348 -16.91 4.96 -0.90
CA LYS A 348 -17.66 5.03 -2.15
C LYS A 348 -18.76 6.06 -1.98
N SER A 349 -18.44 7.32 -2.29
CA SER A 349 -19.42 8.39 -2.52
C SER A 349 -18.94 9.21 -3.70
#